data_AF-I1S619-F1
#
_entry.id   AF-I1S619-F1
#
_cell.length_a   1.000
_cell.length_b   1.000
_cell.length_c   1.000
_cell.angle_alpha   90.00
_cell.angle_beta   90.00
_cell.angle_gamma   90.00
#
_symmetry.space_group_name_H-M   'P 1'
#
loop_
_entity.id
_entity.type
_entity.pdbx_description
1 polymer ?
#
loop_
_entity_poly.entity_id
_entity_poly.type
_entity_poly.pdbx_seq_one_letter_code
_entity_poly.pdbx_strand_id
1 'polypeptide(L)'
;MASLYDVLSGNLRVGLLGAGFWNYLREDITFSLFEKCPLKMNLESTLLFTPHESDQDYLNSVTLILGKSINMAYSQDTDALRWRQITESLRDWRRAYPDHIKPFSRELSTSHLFPAVWFLQPYHAAIRHYYLVTMTFICLHDQLEAPDDLDTLNLEGSSKEEMLEKFATEICGIAFTAKVPSVLVNAFGPIAFCARFIRHETMQQEAIRQLLACKSSIGWPVERIIKGLEAHWGTV
;
A
#
# COMPACT_ATOMS: atom_id res chain seq x y z
N MET A 1 -9.06 -33.32 -4.02
CA MET A 1 -7.89 -32.44 -4.29
C MET A 1 -8.29 -31.50 -5.40
N ALA A 2 -8.46 -30.20 -5.12
CA ALA A 2 -8.73 -29.23 -6.16
C ALA A 2 -7.44 -28.96 -6.94
N SER A 3 -7.56 -28.96 -8.27
CA SER A 3 -6.45 -28.72 -9.20
C SER A 3 -6.00 -27.26 -9.09
N LEU A 4 -4.70 -26.99 -9.29
CA LEU A 4 -4.12 -25.64 -9.38
C LEU A 4 -4.87 -24.74 -10.39
N TYR A 5 -5.56 -25.36 -11.35
CA TYR A 5 -6.39 -24.71 -12.36
C TYR A 5 -7.66 -24.02 -11.78
N ASP A 6 -8.22 -24.54 -10.68
CA ASP A 6 -9.39 -23.94 -10.01
C ASP A 6 -9.04 -22.64 -9.27
N VAL A 7 -7.78 -22.50 -8.84
CA VAL A 7 -7.27 -21.30 -8.15
C VAL A 7 -7.01 -20.16 -9.15
N LEU A 8 -6.60 -20.50 -10.38
CA LEU A 8 -6.27 -19.54 -11.44
C LEU A 8 -7.47 -19.16 -12.33
N SER A 9 -8.61 -19.85 -12.20
CA SER A 9 -9.82 -19.63 -13.00
C SER A 9 -10.81 -18.63 -12.36
N GLY A 10 -10.37 -17.85 -11.38
CA GLY A 10 -11.15 -16.73 -10.84
C GLY A 10 -12.15 -17.09 -9.73
N ASN A 11 -12.24 -18.36 -9.31
CA ASN A 11 -13.01 -18.78 -8.15
C ASN A 11 -12.07 -19.16 -7.00
N LEU A 12 -11.36 -18.16 -6.46
CA LEU A 12 -10.58 -18.30 -5.22
C LEU A 12 -11.53 -18.63 -4.07
N ARG A 13 -11.76 -19.93 -3.83
CA ARG A 13 -12.69 -20.41 -2.80
C ARG A 13 -12.31 -19.91 -1.41
N VAL A 14 -13.33 -19.63 -0.61
CA VAL A 14 -13.25 -19.51 0.86
C VAL A 14 -12.61 -20.78 1.43
N GLY A 15 -11.54 -20.63 2.22
CA GLY A 15 -10.83 -21.76 2.84
C GLY A 15 -9.31 -21.57 2.88
N LEU A 16 -8.60 -22.60 3.37
CA LEU A 16 -7.15 -22.55 3.63
C LEU A 16 -6.32 -22.19 2.38
N LEU A 17 -6.71 -22.70 1.20
CA LEU A 17 -5.98 -22.41 -0.05
C LEU A 17 -6.14 -20.94 -0.47
N GLY A 18 -7.36 -20.39 -0.41
CA GLY A 18 -7.59 -18.98 -0.69
C GLY A 18 -6.87 -18.08 0.31
N ALA A 19 -6.93 -18.42 1.60
CA ALA A 19 -6.20 -17.71 2.64
C ALA A 19 -4.68 -17.74 2.39
N GLY A 20 -4.13 -18.91 2.02
CA GLY A 20 -2.72 -19.09 1.69
C GLY A 20 -2.28 -18.28 0.46
N PHE A 21 -3.11 -18.25 -0.60
CA PHE A 21 -2.87 -17.44 -1.79
C PHE A 21 -2.73 -15.96 -1.43
N TRP A 22 -3.73 -15.41 -0.72
CA TRP A 22 -3.74 -13.99 -0.38
C TRP A 22 -2.65 -13.61 0.62
N ASN A 23 -2.32 -14.51 1.55
CA ASN A 23 -1.21 -14.29 2.47
C ASN A 23 0.13 -14.26 1.71
N TYR A 24 0.38 -15.25 0.85
CA TYR A 24 1.60 -15.31 0.05
C TYR A 24 1.74 -14.08 -0.85
N LEU A 25 0.67 -13.67 -1.54
CA LEU A 25 0.71 -12.49 -2.41
C LEU A 25 1.08 -11.21 -1.64
N ARG A 26 0.55 -11.02 -0.43
CA ARG A 26 0.87 -9.86 0.41
C ARG A 26 2.31 -9.88 0.94
N GLU A 27 2.84 -11.07 1.24
CA GLU A 27 4.26 -11.26 1.58
C GLU A 27 5.16 -10.98 0.38
N ASP A 28 4.79 -11.45 -0.80
CA ASP A 28 5.52 -11.22 -2.05
C ASP A 28 5.52 -9.72 -2.43
N ILE A 29 4.37 -9.03 -2.28
CA ILE A 29 4.29 -7.57 -2.39
C ILE A 29 5.25 -6.89 -1.43
N THR A 30 5.28 -7.30 -0.16
CA THR A 30 6.17 -6.74 0.85
C THR A 30 7.63 -6.90 0.44
N PHE A 31 8.00 -8.09 -0.04
CA PHE A 31 9.33 -8.37 -0.56
C PHE A 31 9.68 -7.52 -1.80
N SER A 32 8.79 -7.44 -2.77
CA SER A 32 8.99 -6.67 -4.01
C SER A 32 9.13 -5.16 -3.78
N LEU A 33 8.33 -4.59 -2.86
CA LEU A 33 8.46 -3.20 -2.45
C LEU A 33 9.80 -2.93 -1.76
N PHE A 34 10.30 -3.92 -1.02
CA PHE A 34 11.57 -3.85 -0.32
C PHE A 34 12.76 -3.93 -1.28
N GLU A 35 12.82 -4.96 -2.12
CA GLU A 35 13.93 -5.24 -3.04
C GLU A 35 13.85 -4.44 -4.34
N LYS A 36 12.73 -3.76 -4.59
CA LYS A 36 12.44 -3.03 -5.83
C LYS A 36 12.51 -3.96 -7.06
N CYS A 37 11.82 -5.08 -6.97
CA CYS A 37 11.77 -6.10 -8.02
C CYS A 37 10.32 -6.52 -8.34
N PRO A 38 10.07 -7.15 -9.50
CA PRO A 38 8.76 -7.72 -9.79
C PRO A 38 8.35 -8.76 -8.73
N LEU A 39 7.05 -9.05 -8.66
CA LEU A 39 6.54 -10.16 -7.86
C LEU A 39 7.11 -11.48 -8.37
N LYS A 40 7.33 -12.44 -7.46
CA LYS A 40 7.59 -13.84 -7.83
C LYS A 40 6.32 -14.50 -8.34
N MET A 41 5.18 -14.05 -7.84
CA MET A 41 3.87 -14.52 -8.24
C MET A 41 3.47 -13.95 -9.61
N ASN A 42 3.10 -14.83 -10.55
CA ASN A 42 2.56 -14.39 -11.84
C ASN A 42 1.06 -14.04 -11.69
N LEU A 43 0.71 -12.79 -11.98
CA LEU A 43 -0.64 -12.25 -11.92
C LEU A 43 -1.26 -11.96 -13.30
N GLU A 44 -0.60 -12.32 -14.42
CA GLU A 44 -1.06 -11.99 -15.77
C GLU A 44 -2.47 -12.52 -16.07
N SER A 45 -2.74 -13.77 -15.70
CA SER A 45 -4.04 -14.42 -15.89
C SER A 45 -5.10 -14.04 -14.85
N THR A 46 -4.73 -13.28 -13.81
CA THR A 46 -5.66 -12.94 -12.73
C THR A 46 -6.51 -11.75 -13.12
N LEU A 47 -7.82 -11.90 -13.07
CA LEU A 47 -8.76 -10.82 -13.37
C LEU A 47 -8.69 -9.75 -12.26
N LEU A 48 -8.67 -8.47 -12.65
CA LEU A 48 -8.75 -7.34 -11.71
C LEU A 48 -10.18 -7.15 -11.15
N PHE A 49 -11.17 -7.75 -11.81
CA PHE A 49 -12.55 -7.70 -11.36
C PHE A 49 -12.82 -8.81 -10.34
N THR A 50 -13.22 -8.40 -9.14
CA THR A 50 -13.75 -9.28 -8.11
C THR A 50 -15.08 -8.69 -7.67
N PRO A 51 -16.22 -9.41 -7.78
CA PRO A 51 -17.46 -8.96 -7.17
C PRO A 51 -17.21 -8.68 -5.68
N HIS A 52 -17.54 -7.48 -5.22
CA HIS A 52 -17.37 -7.10 -3.82
C HIS A 52 -18.57 -7.59 -3.01
N GLU A 53 -18.53 -8.85 -2.57
CA GLU A 53 -19.57 -9.44 -1.71
C GLU A 53 -19.27 -9.19 -0.22
N SER A 54 -17.99 -8.94 0.12
CA SER A 54 -17.49 -8.66 1.47
C SER A 54 -16.41 -7.59 1.48
N ASP A 55 -16.15 -6.99 2.65
CA ASP A 55 -15.03 -6.04 2.80
C ASP A 55 -13.66 -6.67 2.48
N GLN A 56 -13.51 -7.98 2.65
CA GLN A 56 -12.25 -8.67 2.32
C GLN A 56 -11.99 -8.67 0.81
N ASP A 57 -13.04 -8.64 0.00
CA ASP A 57 -12.89 -8.57 -1.45
C ASP A 57 -12.29 -7.24 -1.88
N TYR A 58 -12.53 -6.15 -1.14
CA TYR A 58 -11.87 -4.86 -1.38
C TYR A 58 -10.36 -4.92 -1.11
N LEU A 59 -9.95 -5.62 -0.04
CA LEU A 59 -8.52 -5.86 0.22
C LEU A 59 -7.89 -6.70 -0.88
N ASN A 60 -8.55 -7.79 -1.26
CA ASN A 60 -8.07 -8.70 -2.28
C ASN A 60 -7.94 -7.99 -3.65
N SER A 61 -8.95 -7.22 -4.05
CA SER A 61 -8.92 -6.49 -5.32
C SER A 61 -7.82 -5.41 -5.35
N VAL A 62 -7.65 -4.61 -4.29
CA VAL A 62 -6.56 -3.61 -4.26
C VAL A 62 -5.19 -4.28 -4.17
N THR A 63 -5.08 -5.46 -3.54
CA THR A 63 -3.86 -6.27 -3.52
C THR A 63 -3.46 -6.69 -4.94
N LEU A 64 -4.42 -7.12 -5.77
CA LEU A 64 -4.15 -7.46 -7.18
C LEU A 64 -3.74 -6.23 -8.00
N ILE A 65 -4.44 -5.10 -7.84
CA ILE A 65 -4.10 -3.86 -8.56
C ILE A 65 -2.67 -3.43 -8.21
N LEU A 66 -2.31 -3.44 -6.92
CA LEU A 66 -0.96 -3.13 -6.47
C LEU A 66 0.06 -4.12 -7.06
N GLY A 67 -0.23 -5.42 -7.01
CA GLY A 67 0.67 -6.43 -7.54
C GLY A 67 0.97 -6.27 -9.03
N LYS A 68 -0.06 -5.96 -9.84
CA LYS A 68 0.14 -5.64 -11.26
C LYS A 68 0.91 -4.34 -11.47
N SER A 69 0.68 -3.34 -10.63
CA SER A 69 1.43 -2.07 -10.66
C SER A 69 2.92 -2.27 -10.38
N ILE A 70 3.26 -3.11 -9.40
CA ILE A 70 4.64 -3.52 -9.07
C ILE A 70 5.29 -4.21 -10.27
N ASN A 71 4.61 -5.19 -10.86
CA ASN A 71 5.15 -5.93 -12.00
C ASN A 71 5.42 -5.00 -13.19
N MET A 72 4.50 -4.10 -13.50
CA MET A 72 4.66 -3.14 -14.59
C MET A 72 5.80 -2.15 -14.33
N ALA A 73 5.88 -1.58 -13.12
CA ALA A 73 6.94 -0.65 -12.73
C ALA A 73 8.34 -1.29 -12.82
N TYR A 74 8.49 -2.54 -12.39
CA TYR A 74 9.80 -3.20 -12.32
C TYR A 74 10.15 -4.08 -13.52
N SER A 75 9.21 -4.36 -14.42
CA SER A 75 9.51 -4.94 -15.74
C SER A 75 10.05 -3.89 -16.72
N GLN A 76 10.18 -2.63 -16.28
CA GLN A 76 10.49 -1.48 -17.14
C GLN A 76 9.50 -1.33 -18.30
N ASP A 77 8.27 -1.80 -18.09
CA ASP A 77 7.20 -1.69 -19.07
C ASP A 77 6.66 -0.26 -19.03
N THR A 78 7.00 0.51 -20.07
CA THR A 78 6.56 1.90 -20.26
C THR A 78 5.26 1.98 -21.07
N ASP A 79 4.53 0.88 -21.22
CA ASP A 79 3.25 0.87 -21.93
C ASP A 79 2.23 1.77 -21.22
N ALA A 80 2.04 2.96 -21.78
CA ALA A 80 1.09 3.95 -21.28
C ALA A 80 -0.35 3.42 -21.27
N LEU A 81 -0.70 2.48 -22.15
CA LEU A 81 -2.03 1.88 -22.17
C LEU A 81 -2.25 0.99 -20.94
N ARG A 82 -1.26 0.18 -20.57
CA ARG A 82 -1.34 -0.68 -19.37
C ARG A 82 -1.39 0.13 -18.09
N TRP A 83 -0.60 1.21 -18.00
CA TRP A 83 -0.70 2.13 -16.87
C TRP A 83 -2.07 2.79 -16.79
N ARG A 84 -2.63 3.24 -17.92
CA ARG A 84 -3.99 3.79 -17.96
C ARG A 84 -5.02 2.79 -17.47
N GLN A 85 -4.95 1.52 -17.89
CA GLN A 85 -5.85 0.47 -17.43
C GLN A 85 -5.78 0.26 -15.91
N ILE A 86 -4.58 0.35 -15.32
CA ILE A 86 -4.40 0.26 -13.87
C ILE A 86 -4.96 1.49 -13.15
N THR A 87 -4.73 2.70 -13.69
CA THR A 87 -5.31 3.94 -13.15
C THR A 87 -6.84 3.91 -13.20
N GLU A 88 -7.42 3.50 -14.33
CA GLU A 88 -8.88 3.33 -14.50
C GLU A 88 -9.43 2.29 -13.52
N SER A 89 -8.78 1.13 -13.40
CA SER A 89 -9.18 0.08 -12.46
C SER A 89 -9.15 0.56 -11.00
N LEU A 90 -8.12 1.31 -10.62
CA LEU A 90 -8.00 1.87 -9.26
C LEU A 90 -9.07 2.94 -9.00
N ARG A 91 -9.38 3.77 -10.01
CA ARG A 91 -10.45 4.77 -9.93
C ARG A 91 -11.82 4.14 -9.77
N ASP A 92 -12.14 3.15 -10.59
CA ASP A 92 -13.44 2.46 -10.50
C ASP A 92 -13.56 1.70 -9.18
N TRP A 93 -12.47 1.09 -8.72
CA TRP A 93 -12.40 0.52 -7.38
C TRP A 93 -12.63 1.57 -6.28
N ARG A 94 -12.05 2.78 -6.42
CA ARG A 94 -12.21 3.87 -5.44
C ARG A 94 -13.64 4.42 -5.42
N ARG A 95 -14.32 4.51 -6.56
CA ARG A 95 -15.72 4.93 -6.66
C ARG A 95 -16.68 3.92 -6.02
N ALA A 96 -16.37 2.63 -6.10
CA ALA A 96 -17.12 1.57 -5.44
C ALA A 96 -16.80 1.43 -3.94
N TYR A 97 -15.88 2.24 -3.38
CA TYR A 97 -15.36 2.12 -2.03
C TYR A 97 -16.39 2.52 -0.96
N PRO A 98 -16.88 1.59 -0.12
CA PRO A 98 -17.91 1.88 0.87
C PRO A 98 -17.44 2.83 1.96
N ASP A 99 -18.35 3.65 2.48
CA ASP A 99 -18.03 4.63 3.51
C ASP A 99 -17.54 4.00 4.83
N HIS A 100 -18.03 2.82 5.20
CA HIS A 100 -17.63 2.16 6.45
C HIS A 100 -16.19 1.62 6.44
N ILE A 101 -15.57 1.48 5.27
CA ILE A 101 -14.15 1.09 5.13
C ILE A 101 -13.25 2.35 5.19
N LYS A 102 -13.81 3.56 5.15
CA LYS A 102 -13.05 4.81 5.32
C LYS A 102 -12.63 4.97 6.79
N PRO A 103 -11.60 5.80 7.09
CA PRO A 103 -11.29 6.14 8.47
C PRO A 103 -12.53 6.72 9.17
N PHE A 104 -12.84 6.25 10.38
CA PHE A 104 -13.93 6.83 11.17
C PHE A 104 -13.48 8.09 11.93
N SER A 105 -12.17 8.28 12.09
CA SER A 105 -11.58 9.47 12.69
C SER A 105 -10.20 9.72 12.09
N ARG A 106 -9.85 11.01 11.98
CA ARG A 106 -8.53 11.48 11.53
C ARG A 106 -8.18 12.77 12.26
N GLU A 107 -6.98 12.84 12.81
CA GLU A 107 -6.46 14.01 13.52
C GLU A 107 -5.14 14.47 12.90
N LEU A 108 -5.12 15.75 12.49
CA LEU A 108 -3.92 16.47 12.10
C LEU A 108 -3.48 17.31 13.30
N SER A 109 -2.65 16.75 14.17
CA SER A 109 -2.14 17.48 15.33
C SER A 109 -0.86 18.23 14.98
N THR A 110 -0.70 19.45 15.47
CA THR A 110 0.59 20.18 15.44
C THR A 110 1.63 19.57 16.39
N SER A 111 1.21 18.73 17.34
CA SER A 111 2.10 18.05 18.30
C SER A 111 2.65 16.71 17.80
N HIS A 112 2.07 16.15 16.73
CA HIS A 112 2.49 14.88 16.15
C HIS A 112 2.97 15.10 14.71
N LEU A 113 4.09 14.47 14.36
CA LEU A 113 4.69 14.63 13.03
C LEU A 113 3.98 13.79 11.95
N PHE A 114 3.22 12.77 12.35
CA PHE A 114 2.36 11.98 11.47
C PHE A 114 0.89 12.14 11.86
N PRO A 115 -0.04 12.07 10.90
CA PRO A 115 -1.46 12.10 11.19
C PRO A 115 -1.87 10.89 12.02
N ALA A 116 -2.82 11.09 12.93
CA ALA A 116 -3.48 9.97 13.59
C ALA A 116 -4.71 9.55 12.78
N VAL A 117 -4.80 8.29 12.38
CA VAL A 117 -5.85 7.77 11.49
C VAL A 117 -6.42 6.46 12.05
N TRP A 118 -7.72 6.45 12.34
CA TRP A 118 -8.39 5.29 12.95
C TRP A 118 -9.38 4.63 12.01
N PHE A 119 -9.31 3.30 11.95
CA PHE A 119 -10.18 2.45 11.15
C PHE A 119 -10.97 1.48 12.02
N LEU A 120 -12.14 1.07 11.55
CA LEU A 120 -12.98 0.12 12.27
C LEU A 120 -12.36 -1.27 12.35
N GLN A 121 -11.58 -1.68 11.34
CA GLN A 121 -10.93 -2.99 11.30
C GLN A 121 -9.47 -2.91 10.82
N PRO A 122 -8.58 -3.81 11.29
CA PRO A 122 -7.18 -3.84 10.85
C PRO A 122 -6.98 -3.95 9.34
N TYR A 123 -7.81 -4.73 8.65
CA TYR A 123 -7.67 -4.91 7.20
C TYR A 123 -8.13 -3.67 6.41
N HIS A 124 -8.97 -2.79 6.98
CA HIS A 124 -9.27 -1.48 6.38
C HIS A 124 -8.03 -0.59 6.30
N ALA A 125 -7.14 -0.66 7.30
CA ALA A 125 -5.86 0.03 7.26
C ALA A 125 -4.95 -0.54 6.14
N ALA A 126 -4.89 -1.87 6.00
CA ALA A 126 -4.13 -2.52 4.92
C ALA A 126 -4.67 -2.15 3.53
N ILE A 127 -6.00 -2.09 3.36
CA ILE A 127 -6.65 -1.59 2.15
C ILE A 127 -6.14 -0.19 1.81
N ARG A 128 -6.14 0.71 2.79
CA ARG A 128 -5.66 2.08 2.61
C ARG A 128 -4.17 2.13 2.26
N HIS A 129 -3.33 1.33 2.91
CA HIS A 129 -1.90 1.24 2.59
C HIS A 129 -1.68 0.85 1.13
N TYR A 130 -2.32 -0.22 0.66
CA TYR A 130 -2.12 -0.69 -0.71
C TYR A 130 -2.67 0.27 -1.76
N TYR A 131 -3.79 0.94 -1.46
CA TYR A 131 -4.29 2.04 -2.27
C TYR A 131 -3.24 3.16 -2.40
N LEU A 132 -2.68 3.64 -1.29
CA LEU A 132 -1.70 4.74 -1.29
C LEU A 132 -0.38 4.37 -1.98
N VAL A 133 0.10 3.13 -1.84
CA VAL A 133 1.27 2.65 -2.60
C VAL A 133 0.96 2.60 -4.09
N THR A 134 -0.23 2.16 -4.49
CA THR A 134 -0.64 2.15 -5.90
C THR A 134 -0.69 3.58 -6.47
N MET A 135 -1.27 4.52 -5.72
CA MET A 135 -1.25 5.95 -6.07
C MET A 135 0.18 6.49 -6.19
N THR A 136 1.10 6.05 -5.33
CA THR A 136 2.53 6.40 -5.39
C THR A 136 3.14 5.93 -6.72
N PHE A 137 2.91 4.69 -7.14
CA PHE A 137 3.36 4.21 -8.45
C PHE A 137 2.77 5.02 -9.60
N ILE A 138 1.45 5.21 -9.62
CA ILE A 138 0.77 6.00 -10.67
C ILE A 138 1.33 7.42 -10.76
N CYS A 139 1.59 8.05 -9.60
CA CYS A 139 2.21 9.37 -9.50
C CYS A 139 3.64 9.38 -10.06
N LEU A 140 4.47 8.38 -9.73
CA LEU A 140 5.83 8.26 -10.24
C LEU A 140 5.88 8.14 -11.77
N HIS A 141 4.88 7.52 -12.38
CA HIS A 141 4.77 7.32 -13.82
C HIS A 141 4.00 8.43 -14.57
N ASP A 142 3.66 9.54 -13.89
CA ASP A 142 2.95 10.69 -14.47
C ASP A 142 1.57 10.33 -15.05
N GLN A 143 0.95 9.28 -14.50
CA GLN A 143 -0.39 8.80 -14.89
C GLN A 143 -1.46 9.19 -13.85
N LEU A 144 -1.09 10.04 -12.90
CA LEU A 144 -1.99 10.50 -11.87
C LEU A 144 -2.85 11.65 -12.42
N GLU A 145 -4.08 11.30 -12.80
CA GLU A 145 -5.14 12.28 -12.99
C GLU A 145 -5.66 12.80 -11.64
N ALA A 146 -6.49 13.85 -11.63
CA ALA A 146 -7.06 14.44 -10.42
C ALA A 146 -7.55 13.35 -9.44
N PRO A 147 -6.91 13.18 -8.27
CA PRO A 147 -7.27 12.14 -7.32
C PRO A 147 -8.67 12.37 -6.76
N ASP A 148 -9.48 11.31 -6.62
CA ASP A 148 -10.76 11.39 -5.90
C ASP A 148 -10.59 11.79 -4.42
N ASP A 149 -9.39 11.63 -3.88
CA ASP A 149 -9.02 11.97 -2.48
C ASP A 149 -8.44 13.39 -2.33
N LEU A 150 -8.71 14.28 -3.29
CA LEU A 150 -8.20 15.65 -3.34
C LEU A 150 -8.37 16.38 -1.99
N ASP A 151 -9.56 16.26 -1.39
CA ASP A 151 -9.91 16.96 -0.16
C ASP A 151 -9.35 16.28 1.09
N THR A 152 -9.29 14.94 1.13
CA THR A 152 -8.89 14.21 2.35
C THR A 152 -7.41 14.38 2.67
N LEU A 153 -6.59 14.44 1.62
CA LEU A 153 -5.14 14.59 1.73
C LEU A 153 -4.67 16.01 1.36
N ASN A 154 -5.60 16.94 1.11
CA ASN A 154 -5.33 18.30 0.65
C ASN A 154 -4.37 18.32 -0.56
N LEU A 155 -4.63 17.49 -1.58
CA LEU A 155 -3.73 17.32 -2.74
C LEU A 155 -3.90 18.43 -3.79
N GLU A 156 -4.91 19.29 -3.66
CA GLU A 156 -5.16 20.37 -4.60
C GLU A 156 -3.95 21.29 -4.72
N GLY A 157 -3.51 21.55 -5.97
CA GLY A 157 -2.35 22.39 -6.27
C GLY A 157 -0.99 21.83 -5.83
N SER A 158 -0.92 20.59 -5.34
CA SER A 158 0.33 20.00 -4.85
C SER A 158 1.27 19.58 -5.98
N SER A 159 2.58 19.78 -5.79
CA SER A 159 3.58 19.21 -6.71
C SER A 159 3.62 17.68 -6.63
N LYS A 160 4.26 17.03 -7.61
CA LYS A 160 4.48 15.58 -7.60
C LYS A 160 5.17 15.12 -6.31
N GLU A 161 6.22 15.81 -5.91
CA GLU A 161 7.00 15.53 -4.70
C GLU A 161 6.16 15.70 -3.44
N GLU A 162 5.32 16.75 -3.38
CA GLU A 162 4.41 16.98 -2.26
C GLU A 162 3.34 15.90 -2.16
N MET A 163 2.80 15.42 -3.28
CA MET A 163 1.85 14.31 -3.30
C MET A 163 2.50 13.03 -2.78
N LEU A 164 3.70 12.70 -3.26
CA LEU A 164 4.46 11.53 -2.81
C LEU A 164 4.76 11.58 -1.31
N GLU A 165 5.17 12.74 -0.79
CA GLU A 165 5.39 12.94 0.64
C GLU A 165 4.10 12.82 1.46
N LYS A 166 2.96 13.35 0.97
CA LYS A 166 1.64 13.21 1.62
C LYS A 166 1.20 11.74 1.68
N PHE A 167 1.38 10.97 0.61
CA PHE A 167 1.10 9.53 0.62
C PHE A 167 1.98 8.79 1.62
N ALA A 168 3.27 9.08 1.65
CA ALA A 168 4.23 8.49 2.58
C ALA A 168 3.87 8.79 4.05
N THR A 169 3.50 10.04 4.32
CA THR A 169 3.10 10.54 5.64
C THR A 169 1.82 9.87 6.11
N GLU A 170 0.82 9.74 5.24
CA GLU A 170 -0.43 9.05 5.56
C GLU A 170 -0.20 7.55 5.82
N ILE A 171 0.63 6.87 5.00
CA ILE A 171 0.99 5.45 5.21
C ILE A 171 1.61 5.24 6.61
N CYS A 172 2.57 6.10 6.97
CA CYS A 172 3.22 6.05 8.28
C CYS A 172 2.23 6.34 9.41
N GLY A 173 1.41 7.39 9.27
CA GLY A 173 0.39 7.76 10.25
C GLY A 173 -0.59 6.63 10.55
N ILE A 174 -1.12 5.97 9.51
CA ILE A 174 -2.02 4.82 9.66
C ILE A 174 -1.35 3.69 10.45
N ALA A 175 -0.11 3.33 10.07
CA ALA A 175 0.62 2.24 10.70
C ALA A 175 0.91 2.54 12.19
N PHE A 176 1.40 3.75 12.46
CA PHE A 176 1.80 4.18 13.80
C PHE A 176 0.63 4.55 14.70
N THR A 177 -0.55 4.81 14.13
CA THR A 177 -1.80 4.95 14.91
C THR A 177 -2.32 3.60 15.35
N ALA A 178 -2.42 2.64 14.42
CA ALA A 178 -3.01 1.34 14.70
C ALA A 178 -2.19 0.56 15.74
N LYS A 179 -0.87 0.48 15.56
CA LYS A 179 0.04 -0.33 16.40
C LYS A 179 -0.40 -1.79 16.61
N VAL A 180 -1.19 -2.33 15.70
CA VAL A 180 -1.67 -3.72 15.71
C VAL A 180 -0.74 -4.56 14.81
N PRO A 181 -0.27 -5.75 15.26
CA PRO A 181 0.63 -6.58 14.48
C PRO A 181 0.15 -6.87 13.05
N SER A 182 -1.14 -7.20 12.86
CA SER A 182 -1.71 -7.51 11.54
C SER A 182 -1.76 -6.30 10.58
N VAL A 183 -1.81 -5.07 11.11
CA VAL A 183 -1.66 -3.85 10.29
C VAL A 183 -0.20 -3.66 9.92
N LEU A 184 0.69 -3.76 10.91
CA LEU A 184 2.10 -3.43 10.76
C LEU A 184 2.82 -4.38 9.79
N VAL A 185 2.55 -5.68 9.84
CA VAL A 185 3.13 -6.64 8.87
C VAL A 185 2.78 -6.31 7.43
N ASN A 186 1.56 -5.81 7.18
CA ASN A 186 1.12 -5.38 5.84
C ASN A 186 1.64 -3.98 5.47
N ALA A 187 2.01 -3.17 6.47
CA ALA A 187 2.50 -1.81 6.29
C ALA A 187 4.02 -1.74 6.05
N PHE A 188 4.81 -2.74 6.44
CA PHE A 188 6.26 -2.67 6.34
C PHE A 188 6.78 -2.51 4.90
N GLY A 189 6.20 -3.24 3.94
CA GLY A 189 6.49 -3.05 2.51
C GLY A 189 6.13 -1.62 2.04
N PRO A 190 4.87 -1.17 2.24
CA PRO A 190 4.46 0.20 2.00
C PRO A 190 5.37 1.27 2.62
N ILE A 191 5.78 1.13 3.87
CA ILE A 191 6.68 2.07 4.55
C ILE A 191 8.07 2.04 3.91
N ALA A 192 8.67 0.87 3.70
CA ALA A 192 9.99 0.74 3.07
C ALA A 192 10.03 1.34 1.66
N PHE A 193 8.91 1.28 0.94
CA PHE A 193 8.78 1.91 -0.36
C PHE A 193 8.49 3.41 -0.26
N CYS A 194 7.40 3.83 0.36
CA CYS A 194 6.90 5.20 0.30
C CYS A 194 7.61 6.16 1.26
N ALA A 195 8.06 5.73 2.45
CA ALA A 195 8.66 6.65 3.42
C ALA A 195 9.93 7.34 2.89
N ARG A 196 10.57 6.78 1.85
CA ARG A 196 11.68 7.39 1.14
C ARG A 196 11.37 8.81 0.60
N PHE A 197 10.09 9.09 0.32
CA PHE A 197 9.63 10.39 -0.19
C PHE A 197 9.42 11.45 0.92
N ILE A 198 9.62 11.10 2.19
CA ILE A 198 9.62 12.08 3.30
C ILE A 198 10.89 12.93 3.19
N ARG A 199 10.74 14.25 3.16
CA ARG A 199 11.83 15.22 2.94
C ARG A 199 12.29 15.88 4.23
N HIS A 200 11.39 16.05 5.19
CA HIS A 200 11.70 16.72 6.45
C HIS A 200 12.42 15.78 7.43
N GLU A 201 13.64 16.16 7.84
CA GLU A 201 14.49 15.37 8.76
C GLU A 201 13.78 15.00 10.06
N THR A 202 13.00 15.91 10.64
CA THR A 202 12.23 15.63 11.86
C THR A 202 11.25 14.47 11.68
N MET A 203 10.56 14.39 10.53
CA MET A 203 9.64 13.30 10.20
C MET A 203 10.39 12.01 9.90
N GLN A 204 11.56 12.09 9.26
CA GLN A 204 12.43 10.94 9.01
C GLN A 204 12.88 10.29 10.33
N GLN A 205 13.35 11.11 11.28
CA GLN A 205 13.75 10.65 12.62
C GLN A 205 12.57 10.04 13.39
N GLU A 206 11.38 10.65 13.31
CA GLU A 206 10.18 10.09 13.93
C GLU A 206 9.77 8.75 13.30
N ALA A 207 9.89 8.60 11.98
CA ALA A 207 9.63 7.33 11.31
C ALA A 207 10.57 6.22 11.81
N ILE A 208 11.87 6.52 11.92
CA ILE A 208 12.87 5.60 12.48
C ILE A 208 12.50 5.23 13.93
N ARG A 209 12.17 6.22 14.76
CA ARG A 209 11.79 6.00 16.17
C ARG A 209 10.58 5.08 16.30
N GLN A 210 9.55 5.28 15.48
CA GLN A 210 8.34 4.45 15.48
C GLN A 210 8.60 3.04 14.94
N LEU A 211 9.43 2.90 13.89
CA LEU A 211 9.86 1.60 13.37
C LEU A 211 10.63 0.79 14.42
N LEU A 212 11.55 1.42 15.14
CA LEU A 212 12.27 0.79 16.26
C LEU A 212 11.32 0.35 17.38
N ALA A 213 10.29 1.15 17.69
CA ALA A 213 9.27 0.75 18.66
C ALA A 213 8.51 -0.51 18.19
N CYS A 214 8.20 -0.62 16.90
CA CYS A 214 7.52 -1.78 16.32
C CYS A 214 8.32 -3.10 16.43
N LYS A 215 9.66 -3.02 16.43
CA LYS A 215 10.56 -4.17 16.59
C LYS A 215 10.22 -4.98 17.84
N SER A 216 10.05 -4.27 18.96
CA SER A 216 9.84 -4.88 20.28
C SER A 216 8.56 -5.72 20.35
N SER A 217 7.56 -5.39 19.53
CA SER A 217 6.24 -6.01 19.54
C SER A 217 6.02 -7.11 18.50
N ILE A 218 6.72 -7.09 17.35
CA ILE A 218 6.34 -7.91 16.18
C ILE A 218 7.42 -8.92 15.76
N GLY A 219 8.68 -8.71 16.16
CA GLY A 219 9.79 -9.59 15.75
C GLY A 219 10.18 -9.49 14.27
N TRP A 220 9.63 -8.52 13.53
CA TRP A 220 10.02 -8.24 12.14
C TRP A 220 11.36 -7.49 12.07
N PRO A 221 12.24 -7.78 11.10
CA PRO A 221 13.58 -7.16 11.00
C PRO A 221 13.51 -5.73 10.44
N VAL A 222 12.98 -4.79 11.23
CA VAL A 222 12.80 -3.38 10.87
C VAL A 222 14.11 -2.65 10.59
N GLU A 223 15.25 -3.15 11.08
CA GLU A 223 16.58 -2.55 10.85
C GLU A 223 16.91 -2.45 9.37
N ARG A 224 16.47 -3.43 8.59
CA ARG A 224 16.72 -3.42 7.14
C ARG A 224 15.94 -2.29 6.47
N ILE A 225 14.71 -2.04 6.92
CA ILE A 225 13.89 -0.91 6.45
C ILE A 225 14.58 0.40 6.82
N ILE A 226 14.99 0.56 8.08
CA ILE A 226 15.64 1.78 8.58
C ILE A 226 16.91 2.08 7.76
N LYS A 227 17.82 1.11 7.62
CA LYS A 227 19.05 1.28 6.84
C LYS A 227 18.77 1.67 5.39
N GLY A 228 17.73 1.10 4.78
CA GLY A 228 17.33 1.42 3.41
C GLY A 228 16.80 2.85 3.29
N LEU A 229 16.07 3.34 4.29
CA LEU A 229 15.56 4.71 4.34
C LEU A 229 16.69 5.71 4.60
N GLU A 230 17.54 5.47 5.59
CA GLU A 230 18.71 6.30 5.91
C GLU A 230 19.63 6.48 4.70
N ALA A 231 19.93 5.37 3.99
CA ALA A 231 20.72 5.42 2.77
C ALA A 231 20.04 6.23 1.64
N HIS A 232 18.72 6.26 1.59
CA HIS A 232 17.98 7.03 0.58
C HIS A 232 17.93 8.52 0.92
N TRP A 233 17.73 8.86 2.19
CA TRP A 233 17.66 10.25 2.65
C TRP A 233 19.03 10.94 2.68
N GLY A 234 20.12 10.18 2.57
CA GLY A 234 21.49 10.70 2.63
C GLY A 234 21.96 10.94 4.07
N THR A 235 21.30 10.34 5.06
CA THR A 235 21.67 10.39 6.48
C THR A 235 22.55 9.17 6.78
N VAL A 236 23.86 9.28 6.54
CA VAL A 236 24.88 8.30 6.98
C VAL A 236 25.84 8.99 7.94
#